data_AF-A0A972Z2G7-F1
#
_entry.id   AF-A0A972Z2G7-F1
#
_cell.length_a   1.000
_cell.length_b   1.000
_cell.length_c   1.000
_cell.angle_alpha   90.00
_cell.angle_beta   90.00
_cell.angle_gamma   90.00
#
_symmetry.space_group_name_H-M   'P 1'
#
loop_
_entity.id
_entity.type
_entity.pdbx_description
1 polymer ?
#
loop_
_entity_poly.entity_id
_entity_poly.type
_entity_poly.pdbx_seq_one_letter_code
_entity_poly.pdbx_strand_id
1 'polypeptide(L)'
;MGRYVALEDSAYKILSMSKSKPGKHGSAKARLELQDIFNGQKRSHVGTVTDTIYVPVIEKGSAIITHIQGDEVNAMDNKTFENMILPLSSEFTLEPGGEIQWMEAMGRFRITRDH
;
A
#
# COMPACT_ATOMS: atom_id res chain seq x y z
N MET A 1 -11.23 9.52 -5.41
CA MET A 1 -9.96 9.00 -5.98
C MET A 1 -8.80 9.49 -5.13
N GLY A 2 -8.15 8.60 -4.37
CA GLY A 2 -6.93 8.94 -3.63
C GLY A 2 -5.74 8.91 -4.57
N ARG A 3 -4.86 9.92 -4.52
CA ARG A 3 -3.60 9.89 -5.25
C ARG A 3 -2.63 9.04 -4.44
N TYR A 4 -2.00 8.05 -5.07
CA TYR A 4 -0.93 7.26 -4.47
C TYR A 4 0.42 7.72 -5.00
N VAL A 5 1.47 7.50 -4.21
CA VAL A 5 2.85 7.79 -4.60
C VAL A 5 3.75 6.64 -4.14
N ALA A 6 4.68 6.26 -5.00
CA ALA A 6 5.76 5.35 -4.69
C ALA A 6 6.98 6.19 -4.28
N LEU A 7 7.51 5.91 -3.09
CA LEU A 7 8.73 6.52 -2.58
C LEU A 7 9.58 5.41 -1.98
N GLU A 8 10.86 5.37 -2.38
CA GLU A 8 11.78 4.30 -1.98
C GLU A 8 11.13 2.94 -2.31
N ASP A 9 11.04 2.04 -1.33
CA ASP A 9 10.50 0.69 -1.50
C ASP A 9 9.06 0.54 -0.99
N SER A 10 8.29 1.64 -0.91
CA SER A 10 6.91 1.61 -0.41
C SER A 10 5.93 2.47 -1.19
N ALA A 11 4.65 2.12 -1.04
CA ALA A 11 3.51 2.80 -1.60
C ALA A 11 2.75 3.57 -0.52
N TYR A 12 2.40 4.81 -0.83
CA TYR A 12 1.76 5.72 0.10
C TYR A 12 0.49 6.31 -0.48
N LYS A 13 -0.55 6.45 0.35
CA LYS A 13 -1.71 7.29 0.06
C LYS A 13 -1.38 8.75 0.39
N ILE A 14 -1.64 9.66 -0.53
CA ILE A 14 -1.52 11.10 -0.28
C ILE A 14 -2.73 11.57 0.54
N LEU A 15 -2.48 12.01 1.77
CA LEU A 15 -3.49 12.58 2.66
C LEU A 15 -3.72 14.06 2.37
N SER A 16 -2.66 14.83 2.14
CA SER A 16 -2.74 16.24 1.77
C SER A 16 -1.51 16.69 0.99
N MET A 17 -1.64 17.82 0.28
CA MET A 17 -0.56 18.47 -0.45
C MET A 17 -0.63 19.98 -0.23
N SER A 18 0.49 20.60 0.14
CA SER A 18 0.64 22.06 0.17
C SER A 18 1.77 22.50 -0.75
N LYS A 19 1.68 23.72 -1.29
CA LYS A 19 2.69 24.32 -2.17
C LYS A 19 3.15 25.64 -1.57
N SER A 20 4.46 25.89 -1.58
CA SER A 20 5.05 27.16 -1.17
C SER A 20 5.40 28.01 -2.40
N LYS A 21 5.26 29.33 -2.26
CA LYS A 21 5.71 30.27 -3.29
C LYS A 21 7.24 30.24 -3.37
N PRO A 22 7.83 30.20 -4.58
CA PRO A 22 9.26 30.32 -4.73
C PRO A 22 9.75 31.66 -4.19
N GLY A 23 10.88 31.65 -3.48
CA GLY A 23 11.60 32.88 -3.13
C GLY A 23 12.21 33.52 -4.38
N LYS A 24 12.94 34.64 -4.19
CA LYS A 24 13.50 35.48 -5.27
C LYS A 24 14.29 34.73 -6.37
N HIS A 25 14.89 33.57 -6.04
CA HIS A 25 15.65 32.71 -6.96
C HIS A 25 15.33 31.21 -6.80
N GLY A 26 14.23 30.84 -6.12
CA GLY A 26 13.95 29.46 -5.75
C GLY A 26 12.93 28.76 -6.67
N SER A 27 12.88 27.43 -6.62
CA SER A 27 11.77 26.64 -7.16
C SER A 27 10.64 26.55 -6.14
N ALA A 28 9.38 26.48 -6.61
CA ALA A 28 8.26 26.20 -5.74
C ALA A 28 8.45 24.81 -5.10
N LYS A 29 8.20 24.69 -3.79
CA LYS A 29 8.25 23.39 -3.10
C LYS A 29 6.85 22.87 -2.85
N ALA A 30 6.65 21.58 -3.06
CA ALA A 30 5.47 20.85 -2.64
C ALA A 30 5.79 20.03 -1.39
N ARG A 31 4.89 20.04 -0.42
CA ARG A 31 4.92 19.17 0.75
C ARG A 31 3.72 18.22 0.69
N LEU A 32 3.99 16.93 0.78
CA LEU A 32 3.00 15.87 0.81
C LEU A 32 2.94 15.29 2.23
N GLU A 33 1.73 15.17 2.76
CA GLU A 33 1.48 14.33 3.93
C GLU A 33 0.97 12.97 3.43
N LEU A 34 1.67 11.91 3.82
CA LEU A 34 1.56 10.57 3.26
C LEU A 34 1.21 9.57 4.35
N GLN A 35 0.53 8.49 3.97
CA GLN A 35 0.27 7.34 4.82
C GLN A 35 0.67 6.06 4.09
N ASP A 36 1.55 5.26 4.69
CA ASP A 36 1.94 3.94 4.15
C ASP A 36 0.71 3.04 4.09
N ILE A 37 0.47 2.43 2.92
CA ILE A 37 -0.76 1.66 2.69
C ILE A 37 -0.75 0.30 3.40
N PHE A 38 0.39 -0.16 3.91
CA PHE A 38 0.55 -1.44 4.58
C PHE A 38 0.50 -1.31 6.09
N ASN A 39 1.28 -0.39 6.68
CA ASN A 39 1.39 -0.25 8.13
C ASN A 39 0.66 0.99 8.70
N GLY A 40 0.09 1.84 7.84
CA GLY A 40 -0.67 3.02 8.27
C GLY A 40 0.17 4.16 8.86
N GLN A 41 1.50 4.02 8.92
CA GLN A 41 2.40 5.06 9.42
C GLN A 41 2.37 6.29 8.51
N LYS A 42 2.42 7.47 9.13
CA LYS A 42 2.40 8.75 8.43
C LYS A 42 3.82 9.28 8.26
N ARG A 43 4.12 9.86 7.10
CA ARG A 43 5.36 10.62 6.85
C ARG A 43 5.08 11.88 6.04
N SER A 44 5.98 12.84 6.14
CA SER A 44 5.98 14.02 5.27
C SER A 44 7.08 13.90 4.23
N HIS A 45 6.81 14.31 3.00
CA HIS A 45 7.79 14.39 1.92
C HIS A 45 7.77 15.79 1.31
N VAL A 46 8.95 16.41 1.15
CA VAL A 46 9.09 17.74 0.54
C VAL A 46 9.97 17.61 -0.69
N GLY A 47 9.42 17.96 -1.84
CA GLY A 47 10.12 18.00 -3.12
C GLY A 47 9.92 19.35 -3.82
N THR A 48 10.69 19.61 -4.86
CA THR A 48 10.39 20.69 -5.80
C THR A 48 9.18 20.32 -6.66
N VAL A 49 8.42 21.30 -7.15
CA VAL A 49 7.29 21.01 -8.06
C VAL A 49 7.69 20.39 -9.39
N THR A 50 9.00 20.39 -9.71
CA THR A 50 9.58 19.77 -10.90
C THR A 50 10.09 18.35 -10.63
N ASP A 51 10.10 17.90 -9.37
CA ASP A 51 10.50 16.54 -9.04
C ASP A 51 9.48 15.55 -9.60
N THR A 52 9.98 14.50 -10.25
CA THR A 52 9.14 13.40 -10.71
C THR A 52 8.83 12.49 -9.53
N ILE A 53 7.54 12.20 -9.34
CA ILE A 53 7.07 11.19 -8.39
C ILE A 53 6.43 10.05 -9.17
N TYR A 54 6.65 8.82 -8.71
CA TYR A 54 6.09 7.63 -9.34
C TYR A 54 4.74 7.28 -8.71
N VAL A 55 3.84 6.72 -9.51
CA VAL A 55 2.58 6.16 -9.03
C VAL A 55 2.76 4.65 -8.93
N PRO A 56 2.51 4.02 -7.77
CA PRO A 56 2.66 2.58 -7.64
C PRO A 56 1.56 1.88 -8.42
N VAL A 57 1.89 0.74 -9.03
CA VAL A 57 0.88 -0.23 -9.43
C VAL A 57 0.36 -0.87 -8.16
N ILE A 58 -0.97 -0.94 -8.04
CA ILE A 58 -1.64 -1.60 -6.92
C ILE A 58 -2.50 -2.69 -7.50
N GLU A 59 -2.13 -3.93 -7.26
CA GLU A 59 -2.92 -5.09 -7.62
C GLU A 59 -3.85 -5.48 -6.48
N LYS A 60 -5.00 -6.05 -6.83
CA LYS A 60 -5.99 -6.51 -5.87
C LYS A 60 -6.63 -7.78 -6.39
N GLY A 61 -6.98 -8.67 -5.48
CA GLY A 61 -7.66 -9.91 -5.79
C GLY A 61 -8.35 -10.50 -4.56
N SER A 62 -8.87 -11.71 -4.75
CA SER A 62 -9.37 -12.51 -3.64
C SER A 62 -8.73 -13.89 -3.63
N ALA A 63 -8.66 -14.50 -2.46
CA ALA A 63 -8.01 -15.77 -2.25
C ALA A 63 -8.71 -16.55 -1.13
N ILE A 64 -8.61 -17.88 -1.16
CA ILE A 64 -9.06 -18.75 -0.08
C ILE A 64 -7.88 -19.12 0.81
N ILE A 65 -8.03 -18.93 2.13
CA ILE A 65 -7.01 -19.32 3.11
C ILE A 65 -6.92 -20.85 3.13
N THR A 66 -5.73 -21.39 2.92
CA THR A 66 -5.48 -22.83 3.02
C THR A 66 -5.10 -23.21 4.45
N HIS A 67 -4.20 -22.44 5.06
CA HIS A 67 -3.76 -22.61 6.44
C HIS A 67 -3.01 -21.36 6.93
N ILE A 68 -2.81 -21.26 8.24
CA ILE A 68 -2.08 -20.19 8.90
C ILE A 68 -0.88 -20.82 9.63
N GLN A 69 0.31 -20.24 9.46
CA GLN A 69 1.55 -20.73 10.07
C GLN A 69 2.35 -19.55 10.63
N GLY A 70 2.46 -19.46 11.95
CA GLY A 70 3.14 -18.33 12.59
C GLY A 70 2.49 -16.99 12.21
N ASP A 71 3.29 -16.10 11.63
CA ASP A 71 2.87 -14.77 11.19
C ASP A 71 2.52 -14.72 9.69
N GLU A 72 2.28 -15.88 9.07
CA GLU A 72 1.98 -16.01 7.65
C GLU A 72 0.61 -16.68 7.40
N VAL A 73 -0.09 -16.16 6.40
CA VAL A 73 -1.33 -16.70 5.85
C VAL A 73 -1.03 -17.29 4.48
N ASN A 74 -1.13 -18.61 4.38
CA ASN A 74 -1.00 -19.32 3.11
C ASN A 74 -2.37 -19.39 2.45
N ALA A 75 -2.50 -18.85 1.23
CA ALA A 75 -3.76 -18.78 0.51
C ALA A 75 -3.57 -19.19 -0.97
N MET A 76 -4.68 -19.49 -1.64
CA MET A 76 -4.73 -19.77 -3.07
C MET A 76 -5.54 -18.67 -3.76
N ASP A 77 -4.95 -18.00 -4.74
CA ASP A 77 -5.62 -16.94 -5.48
C ASP A 77 -6.81 -17.47 -6.29
N ASN A 78 -7.95 -16.78 -6.22
CA ASN A 78 -9.18 -17.25 -6.86
C ASN A 78 -9.19 -17.12 -8.39
N LYS A 79 -8.30 -16.30 -8.96
CA LYS A 79 -8.25 -16.09 -10.41
C LYS A 79 -7.22 -16.99 -11.08
N THR A 80 -6.05 -17.12 -10.47
CA THR A 80 -4.88 -17.79 -11.05
C THR A 80 -4.65 -19.18 -10.46
N PHE A 81 -5.26 -19.48 -9.30
CA PHE A 81 -5.02 -20.70 -8.51
C PHE A 81 -3.57 -20.85 -8.05
N GLU A 82 -2.78 -19.77 -8.10
CA GLU A 82 -1.41 -19.76 -7.59
C GLU A 82 -1.42 -19.67 -6.07
N ASN A 83 -0.41 -20.30 -5.45
CA ASN A 83 -0.18 -20.20 -4.02
C ASN A 83 0.42 -18.83 -3.69
N MET A 84 -0.05 -18.22 -2.61
CA MET A 84 0.43 -16.95 -2.11
C MET A 84 0.61 -17.00 -0.60
N ILE A 85 1.64 -16.28 -0.14
CA ILE A 85 1.95 -16.11 1.27
C ILE A 85 1.75 -14.62 1.59
N LEU A 86 0.81 -14.34 2.50
CA LEU A 86 0.50 -13.00 2.94
C LEU A 86 0.88 -12.83 4.42
N PRO A 87 1.26 -11.62 4.85
CA PRO A 87 1.46 -11.37 6.28
C PRO A 87 0.14 -11.49 7.04
N LEU A 88 0.19 -12.11 8.21
CA LEU A 88 -0.92 -12.16 9.14
C LEU A 88 -1.29 -10.73 9.58
N SER A 89 -2.59 -10.44 9.63
CA SER A 89 -3.11 -9.16 10.10
C SER A 89 -4.01 -9.38 11.29
N SER A 90 -3.71 -8.69 12.40
CA SER A 90 -4.57 -8.68 13.60
C SER A 90 -5.84 -7.85 13.42
N GLU A 91 -6.01 -7.18 12.27
CA GLU A 91 -7.20 -6.38 11.95
C GLU A 91 -8.41 -7.25 11.58
N PHE A 92 -8.19 -8.53 11.24
CA PHE A 92 -9.20 -9.43 10.68
C PHE A 92 -9.26 -10.75 11.44
N THR A 93 -10.41 -11.44 11.35
CA THR A 93 -10.58 -12.78 11.91
C THR A 93 -10.38 -13.79 10.79
N LEU A 94 -9.22 -14.45 10.79
CA LEU A 94 -8.78 -15.29 9.68
C LEU A 94 -8.83 -16.77 10.07
N GLU A 95 -9.46 -17.58 9.22
CA GLU A 95 -9.57 -19.03 9.41
C GLU A 95 -9.34 -19.80 8.10
N PRO A 96 -8.77 -21.02 8.16
CA PRO A 96 -8.68 -21.90 7.00
C PRO A 96 -10.05 -22.13 6.35
N GLY A 97 -10.10 -22.02 5.02
CA GLY A 97 -11.33 -22.09 4.23
C GLY A 97 -12.03 -20.74 4.03
N GLY A 98 -11.68 -19.71 4.80
CA GLY A 98 -12.23 -18.36 4.65
C GLY A 98 -11.73 -17.65 3.39
N GLU A 99 -12.55 -16.77 2.82
CA GLU A 99 -12.17 -15.91 1.70
C GLU A 99 -11.62 -14.57 2.21
N ILE A 100 -10.55 -14.09 1.59
CA ILE A 100 -9.95 -12.79 1.85
C ILE A 100 -9.86 -11.96 0.58
N GLN A 101 -9.91 -10.64 0.74
CA GLN A 101 -9.46 -9.70 -0.29
C GLN A 101 -8.04 -9.25 0.04
N TRP A 102 -7.16 -9.27 -0.95
CA TRP A 102 -5.77 -8.87 -0.80
C TRP A 102 -5.41 -7.70 -1.72
N MET A 103 -4.35 -6.99 -1.37
CA MET A 103 -3.68 -6.07 -2.29
C MET A 103 -2.16 -6.27 -2.27
N GLU A 104 -1.54 -6.00 -3.40
CA GLU A 104 -0.09 -5.97 -3.60
C GLU A 104 0.31 -4.59 -4.11
N ALA A 105 1.44 -4.09 -3.60
CA ALA A 105 2.17 -3.00 -4.25
C ALA A 105 3.64 -3.07 -3.83
N MET A 106 4.54 -2.81 -4.78
CA MET A 106 5.99 -2.73 -4.52
C MET A 106 6.56 -4.04 -3.89
N GLY A 107 6.05 -5.20 -4.27
CA GLY A 107 6.41 -6.52 -3.75
C GLY A 107 5.83 -6.84 -2.36
N ARG A 108 4.97 -5.97 -1.82
CA ARG A 108 4.41 -6.12 -0.47
C ARG A 108 2.93 -6.45 -0.55
N PHE A 109 2.50 -7.41 0.25
CA PHE A 109 1.11 -7.85 0.34
C PHE A 109 0.43 -7.34 1.61
N ARG A 110 -0.88 -7.13 1.54
CA ARG A 110 -1.74 -6.88 2.71
C ARG A 110 -3.15 -7.44 2.48
N ILE A 111 -3.69 -8.07 3.51
CA ILE A 111 -5.12 -8.41 3.61
C ILE A 111 -5.91 -7.12 3.83
N THR A 112 -7.00 -6.94 3.09
CA THR A 112 -7.82 -5.72 3.10
C THR A 112 -9.26 -5.95 3.57
N ARG A 113 -9.72 -7.20 3.56
CA ARG A 113 -11.04 -7.61 4.04
C ARG A 113 -11.09 -9.14 4.25
N ASP A 114 -11.80 -9.58 5.29
CA ASP A 114 -12.25 -10.96 5.53
C ASP A 114 -13.74 -11.12 5.21
N HIS A 115 -14.15 -12.35 4.87
CA HIS A 115 -15.52 -12.73 4.50
C HIS A 115 -16.05 -13.88 5.36
#